data_AF-A0A1P8UV79-F1
#
_entry.id   AF-A0A1P8UV79-F1
#
_cell.length_a   1.000
_cell.length_b   1.000
_cell.length_c   1.000
_cell.angle_alpha   90.00
_cell.angle_beta   90.00
_cell.angle_gamma   90.00
#
_symmetry.space_group_name_H-M   'P 1'
#
loop_
_entity.id
_entity.type
_entity.pdbx_description
1 polymer ?
#
loop_
_entity_poly.entity_id
_entity_poly.type
_entity_poly.pdbx_seq_one_letter_code
_entity_poly.pdbx_strand_id
1 'polypeptide(L)'
;MRYLCTALFVFLATPLVAGRIDEARALLAEGLIDEALAVLDPAARSGNADAEEMIGRIYSLGLGGTTDEVRAFEWHQRAALKGHAGAQMSLGWCYELGMGLPVPDPARAFLWYSLAEIGGHPDAAEAVEALRATLSPEEIEKAHAMIADYKGWLYPYR
;
A
#
# COMPACT_ATOMS: atom_id res chain seq x y z
N MET A 1 13.49 36.92 -40.79
CA MET A 1 13.42 35.48 -41.10
C MET A 1 13.65 34.72 -39.80
N ARG A 2 12.59 34.07 -39.29
CA ARG A 2 12.53 32.98 -38.29
C ARG A 2 13.02 33.19 -36.83
N TYR A 3 12.03 33.08 -35.94
CA TYR A 3 12.04 32.61 -34.55
C TYR A 3 12.88 31.35 -34.31
N LEU A 4 13.34 31.17 -33.06
CA LEU A 4 13.57 29.94 -32.26
C LEU A 4 14.59 30.35 -31.16
N CYS A 5 14.29 30.55 -29.87
CA CYS A 5 13.44 29.81 -28.93
C CYS A 5 13.76 28.31 -28.90
N THR A 6 14.91 27.98 -28.33
CA THR A 6 15.18 26.65 -27.78
C THR A 6 15.78 26.84 -26.39
N ALA A 7 14.89 26.85 -25.39
CA ALA A 7 15.25 26.50 -24.03
C ALA A 7 15.86 25.09 -24.10
N LEU A 8 17.16 24.97 -23.81
CA LEU A 8 17.78 23.68 -23.65
C LEU A 8 17.19 23.03 -22.39
N PHE A 9 16.42 21.98 -22.63
CA PHE A 9 16.02 20.97 -21.67
C PHE A 9 17.19 20.61 -20.75
N VAL A 10 17.07 20.93 -19.46
CA VAL A 10 17.83 20.27 -18.42
C VAL A 10 17.14 18.92 -18.21
N PHE A 11 17.70 17.86 -18.80
CA PHE A 11 17.31 16.48 -18.48
C PHE A 11 18.57 15.72 -18.07
N LEU A 12 19.04 16.01 -16.85
CA LEU A 12 20.01 15.14 -16.20
C LEU A 12 19.24 13.94 -15.66
N ALA A 13 19.57 12.77 -16.20
CA ALA A 13 19.01 11.48 -15.88
C ALA A 13 19.13 11.15 -14.38
N THR A 14 18.01 11.21 -13.68
CA THR A 14 17.80 10.44 -12.45
C THR A 14 17.34 9.02 -12.85
N PRO A 15 17.63 7.98 -12.05
CA PRO A 15 17.26 6.61 -12.41
C PRO A 15 15.74 6.51 -12.59
N LEU A 16 15.33 6.21 -13.83
CA LEU A 16 14.01 6.48 -14.45
C LEU A 16 12.78 5.85 -13.76
N VAL A 17 12.97 5.05 -12.70
CA VAL A 17 11.88 4.39 -11.97
C VAL A 17 11.65 5.01 -10.59
N ALA A 18 12.71 5.31 -9.83
CA ALA A 18 12.58 5.96 -8.52
C ALA A 18 12.10 7.42 -8.64
N GLY A 19 12.58 8.14 -9.67
CA GLY A 19 12.18 9.52 -9.93
C GLY A 19 10.68 9.71 -10.22
N ARG A 20 9.99 8.65 -10.66
CA ARG A 20 8.55 8.71 -10.98
C ARG A 20 7.66 8.59 -9.75
N ILE A 21 8.10 7.88 -8.71
CA ILE A 21 7.34 7.79 -7.46
C ILE A 21 7.45 9.09 -6.67
N ASP A 22 8.64 9.69 -6.62
CA ASP A 22 8.84 10.98 -5.99
C ASP A 22 8.08 12.11 -6.71
N GLU A 23 8.03 12.06 -8.05
CA GLU A 23 7.17 12.93 -8.87
C GLU A 23 5.70 12.77 -8.50
N ALA A 24 5.19 11.53 -8.42
CA ALA A 24 3.81 11.29 -8.01
C ALA A 24 3.52 11.82 -6.60
N ARG A 25 4.47 11.72 -5.66
CA ARG A 25 4.33 12.28 -4.31
C ARG A 25 4.23 13.80 -4.33
N ALA A 26 5.04 14.46 -5.16
CA ALA A 26 4.98 15.92 -5.33
C ALA A 26 3.63 16.35 -5.92
N LEU A 27 3.15 15.67 -6.97
CA LEU A 27 1.85 15.93 -7.57
C LEU A 27 0.70 15.77 -6.55
N LEU A 28 0.73 14.72 -5.72
CA LEU A 28 -0.25 14.55 -4.64
C LEU A 28 -0.20 15.67 -3.60
N ALA A 29 0.99 16.18 -3.27
CA ALA A 29 1.14 17.30 -2.34
C ALA A 29 0.57 18.62 -2.92
N GLU A 30 0.58 18.77 -4.24
CA GLU A 30 -0.03 19.88 -4.96
C GLU A 30 -1.54 19.68 -5.22
N GLY A 31 -2.10 18.52 -4.88
CA GLY A 31 -3.50 18.18 -5.14
C GLY A 31 -3.79 17.79 -6.60
N LEU A 32 -2.74 17.52 -7.38
CA LEU A 32 -2.78 17.12 -8.79
C LEU A 32 -2.97 15.60 -8.90
N ILE A 33 -4.18 15.14 -8.58
CA ILE A 33 -4.48 13.72 -8.40
C ILE A 33 -4.50 12.96 -9.73
N ASP A 34 -5.07 13.55 -10.78
CA ASP A 34 -5.14 12.91 -12.10
C ASP A 34 -3.74 12.74 -12.70
N GLU A 35 -2.87 13.75 -12.57
CA GLU A 35 -1.47 13.65 -12.98
C GLU A 35 -0.72 12.62 -12.15
N ALA A 36 -0.91 12.60 -10.82
CA ALA A 36 -0.29 11.60 -9.96
C ALA A 36 -0.70 10.17 -10.36
N LEU A 37 -1.99 9.93 -10.63
CA LEU A 37 -2.49 8.64 -11.12
C LEU A 37 -1.87 8.27 -12.47
N ALA A 38 -1.76 9.22 -13.41
CA ALA A 38 -1.12 8.97 -14.70
C ALA A 38 0.36 8.55 -14.57
N VAL A 39 1.07 9.08 -13.58
CA VAL A 39 2.46 8.70 -13.28
C VAL A 39 2.53 7.33 -12.60
N LEU A 40 1.62 7.04 -11.66
CA LEU A 40 1.58 5.81 -10.86
C LEU A 40 1.07 4.60 -11.65
N ASP A 41 0.10 4.76 -12.55
CA ASP A 41 -0.56 3.66 -13.26
C ASP A 41 0.42 2.71 -13.97
N PRO A 42 1.41 3.20 -14.75
CA PRO A 42 2.39 2.35 -15.39
C PRO A 42 3.30 1.63 -14.40
N ALA A 43 3.68 2.31 -13.30
CA ALA A 43 4.53 1.73 -12.26
C ALA A 43 3.78 0.60 -11.51
N ALA A 44 2.53 0.83 -11.16
CA ALA A 44 1.67 -0.17 -10.52
C ALA A 44 1.40 -1.37 -11.45
N ARG A 45 1.19 -1.15 -12.75
CA ARG A 45 1.06 -2.23 -13.76
C ARG A 45 2.34 -3.03 -13.93
N SER A 46 3.51 -2.41 -13.74
CA SER A 46 4.80 -3.11 -13.72
C SER A 46 5.06 -3.87 -12.41
N GLY A 47 4.14 -3.76 -11.44
CA GLY A 47 4.21 -4.46 -10.17
C GLY A 47 4.99 -3.72 -9.08
N ASN A 48 5.29 -2.43 -9.24
CA ASN A 48 5.91 -1.62 -8.20
C ASN A 48 4.95 -1.48 -6.99
N ALA A 49 5.38 -1.96 -5.82
CA ALA A 49 4.54 -2.00 -4.64
C ALA A 49 4.30 -0.62 -4.01
N ASP A 50 5.26 0.31 -4.10
CA ASP A 50 5.09 1.70 -3.64
C ASP A 50 4.01 2.41 -4.46
N ALA A 51 3.99 2.17 -5.78
CA ALA A 51 2.97 2.74 -6.66
C ALA A 51 1.57 2.19 -6.36
N GLU A 52 1.47 0.86 -6.16
CA GLU A 52 0.21 0.22 -5.78
C GLU A 52 -0.30 0.74 -4.44
N GLU A 53 0.57 0.93 -3.44
CA GLU A 53 0.22 1.50 -2.13
C GLU A 53 -0.28 2.94 -2.26
N MET A 54 0.40 3.77 -3.04
CA MET A 54 0.00 5.17 -3.25
C MET A 54 -1.36 5.27 -3.93
N ILE A 55 -1.64 4.42 -4.94
CA ILE A 55 -2.97 4.35 -5.57
C ILE A 55 -4.02 3.92 -4.54
N GLY A 56 -3.72 2.92 -3.71
CA GLY A 56 -4.61 2.51 -2.61
C GLY A 56 -4.94 3.67 -1.68
N ARG A 57 -3.94 4.48 -1.30
CA ARG A 57 -4.13 5.67 -0.46
C ARG A 57 -4.98 6.75 -1.12
N ILE A 58 -4.82 6.98 -2.43
CA ILE A 58 -5.66 7.93 -3.19
C ILE A 58 -7.14 7.56 -3.05
N TYR A 59 -7.48 6.28 -3.20
CA TYR A 59 -8.84 5.79 -3.06
C TYR A 59 -9.33 5.77 -1.61
N SER A 60 -8.47 5.39 -0.64
CA SER A 60 -8.81 5.40 0.79
C SER A 60 -9.15 6.80 1.29
N LEU A 61 -8.36 7.80 0.89
CA LEU A 61 -8.50 9.17 1.34
C LEU A 61 -9.48 9.99 0.47
N GLY A 62 -9.96 9.41 -0.63
CA GLY A 62 -10.88 10.07 -1.55
C GLY A 62 -10.28 11.31 -2.20
N LEU A 63 -8.95 11.34 -2.42
CA LEU A 63 -8.26 12.53 -2.93
C LEU A 63 -8.77 12.95 -4.32
N GLY A 64 -9.29 12.00 -5.11
CA GLY A 64 -9.90 12.24 -6.43
C GLY A 64 -11.41 12.57 -6.41
N GLY A 65 -11.98 12.94 -5.26
CA GLY A 65 -13.34 13.45 -5.14
C GLY A 65 -14.33 12.55 -4.38
N THR A 66 -14.11 11.24 -4.34
CA THR A 66 -14.88 10.30 -3.51
C THR A 66 -13.98 9.18 -3.02
N THR A 67 -14.19 8.76 -1.77
CA THR A 67 -13.57 7.53 -1.25
C THR A 67 -14.12 6.32 -2.00
N ASP A 68 -13.25 5.35 -2.29
CA ASP A 68 -13.63 4.06 -2.86
C ASP A 68 -12.89 2.97 -2.07
N GLU A 69 -13.53 2.53 -0.99
CA GLU A 69 -12.92 1.58 -0.05
C GLU A 69 -12.65 0.22 -0.69
N VAL A 70 -13.49 -0.19 -1.66
CA VAL A 70 -13.32 -1.46 -2.37
C VAL A 70 -12.07 -1.40 -3.24
N ARG A 71 -11.92 -0.35 -4.06
CA ARG A 71 -10.70 -0.17 -4.85
C ARG A 71 -9.47 0.01 -3.97
N ALA A 72 -9.58 0.78 -2.89
CA ALA A 72 -8.49 0.93 -1.94
C ALA A 72 -8.03 -0.42 -1.38
N PHE A 73 -8.98 -1.26 -0.93
CA PHE A 73 -8.71 -2.59 -0.43
C PHE A 73 -7.97 -3.45 -1.47
N GLU A 74 -8.42 -3.45 -2.73
CA GLU A 74 -7.77 -4.21 -3.81
C GLU A 74 -6.31 -3.78 -4.04
N TRP A 75 -6.05 -2.46 -4.06
CA TRP A 75 -4.70 -1.93 -4.26
C TRP A 75 -3.79 -2.20 -3.06
N HIS A 76 -4.28 -1.99 -1.84
CA HIS A 76 -3.55 -2.33 -0.62
C HIS A 76 -3.22 -3.81 -0.55
N GLN A 77 -4.17 -4.68 -0.94
CA GLN A 77 -3.95 -6.12 -1.02
C GLN A 77 -2.81 -6.49 -1.96
N ARG A 78 -2.77 -5.90 -3.16
CA ARG A 78 -1.71 -6.18 -4.15
C ARG A 78 -0.33 -5.78 -3.64
N ALA A 79 -0.20 -4.60 -3.04
CA ALA A 79 1.05 -4.13 -2.48
C ALA A 79 1.46 -4.95 -1.24
N ALA A 80 0.51 -5.28 -0.37
CA ALA A 80 0.75 -6.04 0.86
C ALA A 80 1.25 -7.47 0.59
N LEU A 81 0.70 -8.14 -0.43
CA LEU A 81 1.12 -9.47 -0.90
C LEU A 81 2.57 -9.49 -1.41
N LYS A 82 3.14 -8.33 -1.76
CA LYS A 82 4.53 -8.17 -2.17
C LYS A 82 5.47 -7.81 -1.03
N GLY A 83 4.96 -7.74 0.20
CA GLY A 83 5.74 -7.42 1.38
C GLY A 83 5.88 -5.93 1.68
N HIS A 84 5.10 -5.05 1.03
CA HIS A 84 5.17 -3.61 1.31
C HIS A 84 4.55 -3.32 2.69
N ALA A 85 5.39 -2.95 3.66
CA ALA A 85 4.99 -2.84 5.07
C ALA A 85 3.87 -1.81 5.31
N GLY A 86 3.91 -0.65 4.63
CA GLY A 86 2.84 0.35 4.73
C GLY A 86 1.50 -0.11 4.12
N ALA A 87 1.55 -0.99 3.12
CA ALA A 87 0.35 -1.56 2.52
C ALA A 87 -0.21 -2.68 3.39
N GLN A 88 0.64 -3.47 4.05
CA GLN A 88 0.24 -4.44 5.07
C GLN A 88 -0.45 -3.75 6.24
N MET A 89 0.06 -2.59 6.69
CA MET A 89 -0.60 -1.76 7.70
C MET A 89 -1.98 -1.30 7.21
N SER A 90 -2.06 -0.72 6.01
CA SER A 90 -3.32 -0.23 5.43
C SER A 90 -4.35 -1.36 5.24
N LEU A 91 -3.90 -2.56 4.86
CA LEU A 91 -4.75 -3.73 4.70
C LEU A 91 -5.22 -4.29 6.05
N GLY A 92 -4.36 -4.27 7.07
CA GLY A 92 -4.74 -4.59 8.45
C GLY A 92 -5.88 -3.71 8.93
N TRP A 93 -5.79 -2.40 8.69
CA TRP A 93 -6.84 -1.44 9.01
C TRP A 93 -8.14 -1.75 8.25
N CYS A 94 -8.05 -2.08 6.95
CA CYS A 94 -9.24 -2.44 6.17
C CYS A 94 -9.96 -3.67 6.76
N TYR A 95 -9.22 -4.68 7.20
CA TYR A 95 -9.82 -5.85 7.85
C TYR A 95 -10.38 -5.55 9.24
N GLU A 96 -9.73 -4.68 10.01
CA GLU A 96 -10.15 -4.31 11.36
C GLU A 96 -11.48 -3.54 11.34
N LEU A 97 -11.62 -2.59 10.42
CA LEU A 97 -12.82 -1.75 10.30
C LEU A 97 -13.84 -2.28 9.29
N GLY A 98 -13.49 -3.30 8.51
CA GLY A 98 -14.31 -3.82 7.41
C GLY A 98 -14.39 -2.88 6.19
N MET A 99 -13.40 -2.01 5.98
CA MET A 99 -13.38 -1.10 4.82
C MET A 99 -13.18 -1.89 3.53
N GLY A 100 -14.08 -1.71 2.57
CA GLY A 100 -14.07 -2.46 1.31
C GLY A 100 -14.44 -3.94 1.46
N LEU A 101 -14.96 -4.36 2.63
CA LEU A 101 -15.36 -5.73 2.94
C LEU A 101 -16.83 -5.78 3.39
N PRO A 102 -17.53 -6.92 3.22
CA PRO A 102 -18.88 -7.08 3.75
C PRO A 102 -18.97 -7.02 5.28
N VAL A 103 -17.93 -7.51 5.97
CA VAL A 103 -17.80 -7.54 7.43
C VAL A 103 -16.33 -7.42 7.84
N PRO A 104 -16.02 -6.84 9.02
CA PRO A 104 -14.69 -6.88 9.60
C PRO A 104 -14.20 -8.30 9.88
N ASP A 105 -12.88 -8.52 9.80
CA ASP A 105 -12.20 -9.76 10.18
C ASP A 105 -10.94 -9.42 10.99
N PRO A 106 -11.06 -9.30 12.33
CA PRO A 106 -9.96 -8.84 13.17
C PRO A 106 -8.82 -9.87 13.26
N ALA A 107 -9.08 -11.16 12.98
CA ALA A 107 -8.02 -12.17 12.88
C ALA A 107 -7.13 -11.90 11.65
N ARG A 108 -7.73 -11.52 10.50
CA ARG A 108 -6.96 -11.08 9.33
C ARG A 108 -6.30 -9.72 9.55
N ALA A 109 -6.90 -8.82 10.33
CA ALA A 109 -6.24 -7.58 10.71
C ALA A 109 -4.94 -7.84 11.49
N PHE A 110 -5.03 -8.70 12.52
CA PHE A 110 -3.87 -9.12 13.32
C PHE A 110 -2.79 -9.79 12.47
N LEU A 111 -3.19 -10.63 11.52
CA LEU A 111 -2.29 -11.23 10.53
C LEU A 111 -1.47 -10.16 9.79
N TRP A 112 -2.14 -9.18 9.18
CA TRP A 112 -1.49 -8.17 8.35
C TRP A 112 -0.65 -7.18 9.16
N TYR A 113 -1.11 -6.78 10.35
CA TYR A 113 -0.29 -5.95 11.25
C TYR A 113 0.96 -6.69 11.72
N SER A 114 0.86 -7.99 12.04
CA SER A 114 2.04 -8.79 12.40
C SER A 114 3.04 -8.89 11.25
N LEU A 115 2.57 -8.94 10.00
CA LEU A 115 3.44 -8.91 8.83
C LEU A 115 4.09 -7.52 8.65
N ALA A 116 3.32 -6.44 8.86
CA ALA A 116 3.83 -5.07 8.81
C ALA A 116 4.90 -4.81 9.89
N GLU A 117 4.71 -5.37 11.09
CA GLU A 117 5.68 -5.32 12.20
C GLU A 117 6.99 -6.01 11.81
N ILE A 118 6.91 -7.22 11.24
CA ILE A 118 8.07 -7.94 10.70
C ILE A 118 8.74 -7.14 9.57
N GLY A 119 7.94 -6.45 8.75
CA GLY A 119 8.39 -5.55 7.70
C GLY A 119 8.97 -4.22 8.19
N GLY A 120 8.96 -3.95 9.50
CA GLY A 120 9.54 -2.76 10.11
C GLY A 120 8.65 -1.52 10.10
N HIS A 121 7.33 -1.66 9.94
CA HIS A 121 6.41 -0.54 10.07
C HIS A 121 6.34 -0.07 11.54
N PRO A 122 6.58 1.23 11.85
CA PRO A 122 6.73 1.71 13.23
C PRO A 122 5.46 1.52 14.06
N ASP A 123 4.29 1.74 13.47
CA ASP A 123 3.00 1.71 14.18
C ASP A 123 2.40 0.30 14.28
N ALA A 124 3.02 -0.69 13.63
CA ALA A 124 2.42 -2.02 13.55
C ALA A 124 2.49 -2.79 14.88
N ALA A 125 3.54 -2.61 15.68
CA ALA A 125 3.69 -3.28 16.97
C ALA A 125 2.55 -2.88 17.94
N GLU A 126 2.17 -1.60 17.96
CA GLU A 126 1.07 -1.11 18.79
C GLU A 126 -0.27 -1.71 18.34
N ALA A 127 -0.53 -1.76 17.02
CA ALA A 127 -1.74 -2.35 16.47
C ALA A 127 -1.84 -3.86 16.77
N VAL A 128 -0.72 -4.59 16.71
CA VAL A 128 -0.64 -6.01 17.09
C VAL A 128 -0.96 -6.19 18.57
N GLU A 129 -0.40 -5.35 19.45
CA GLU A 129 -0.65 -5.42 20.89
C GLU A 129 -2.12 -5.12 21.22
N ALA A 130 -2.69 -4.09 20.61
CA ALA A 130 -4.09 -3.71 20.78
C ALA A 130 -5.06 -4.84 20.39
N LEU A 131 -4.83 -5.49 19.24
CA LEU A 131 -5.65 -6.62 18.82
C LEU A 131 -5.39 -7.88 19.66
N ARG A 132 -4.16 -8.11 20.12
CA ARG A 132 -3.87 -9.25 21.02
C ARG A 132 -4.65 -9.19 22.32
N ALA A 133 -4.92 -7.98 22.82
CA ALA A 133 -5.69 -7.78 24.06
C ALA A 133 -7.20 -8.03 23.88
N THR A 134 -7.71 -7.99 22.64
CA THR A 134 -9.15 -8.10 22.34
C THR A 134 -9.54 -9.43 21.72
N LEU A 135 -8.64 -10.05 20.95
CA LEU A 135 -8.88 -11.31 20.26
C LEU A 135 -8.88 -12.52 21.19
N SER A 136 -9.71 -13.50 20.85
CA SER A 136 -9.66 -14.81 21.50
C SER A 136 -8.39 -15.59 21.10
N PRO A 137 -7.93 -16.55 21.93
CA PRO A 137 -6.78 -17.40 21.58
C PRO A 137 -6.97 -18.14 20.25
N GLU A 138 -8.20 -18.54 19.91
CA GLU A 138 -8.52 -19.25 18.67
C GLU A 138 -8.35 -18.35 17.43
N GLU A 139 -8.74 -17.08 17.52
CA GLU A 139 -8.55 -16.11 16.42
C GLU A 139 -7.07 -15.80 16.20
N ILE A 140 -6.30 -15.70 17.28
CA ILE A 140 -4.84 -15.51 17.22
C ILE A 140 -4.17 -16.73 16.59
N GLU A 141 -4.58 -17.94 16.98
CA GLU A 141 -4.07 -19.18 16.40
C GLU A 141 -4.38 -19.26 14.89
N LYS A 142 -5.61 -18.95 14.49
CA LYS A 142 -6.01 -18.85 13.08
C LYS A 142 -5.13 -17.86 12.31
N ALA A 143 -4.86 -16.69 12.87
CA ALA A 143 -3.99 -15.70 12.25
C ALA A 143 -2.54 -16.21 12.13
N HIS A 144 -2.00 -16.85 13.15
CA HIS A 144 -0.67 -17.46 13.10
C HIS A 144 -0.55 -18.57 12.05
N ALA A 145 -1.59 -19.40 11.89
CA ALA A 145 -1.64 -20.41 10.84
C ALA A 145 -1.57 -19.76 9.44
N MET A 146 -2.33 -18.69 9.23
CA MET A 146 -2.27 -17.91 7.98
C MET A 146 -0.89 -17.28 7.74
N ILE A 147 -0.19 -16.76 8.76
CA ILE A 147 1.19 -16.28 8.63
C ILE A 147 2.11 -17.41 8.16
N ALA A 148 1.97 -18.62 8.72
CA ALA A 148 2.83 -19.74 8.39
C ALA A 148 2.67 -20.13 6.92
N ASP A 149 1.44 -20.21 6.44
CA ASP A 149 1.12 -20.48 5.04
C ASP A 149 1.65 -19.37 4.11
N TYR A 150 1.42 -18.10 4.48
CA TYR A 150 1.91 -16.95 3.72
C TYR A 150 3.45 -16.94 3.62
N LYS A 151 4.15 -17.22 4.73
CA LYS A 151 5.61 -17.35 4.75
C LYS A 151 6.10 -18.54 3.94
N GLY A 152 5.37 -19.66 3.94
CA GLY A 152 5.66 -20.80 3.07
C GLY A 152 5.55 -20.45 1.58
N TRP A 153 4.63 -19.56 1.22
CA TRP A 153 4.48 -19.07 -0.16
C TRP A 153 5.58 -18.09 -0.56
N LEU A 154 5.97 -17.18 0.34
CA LEU A 154 7.02 -16.17 0.10
C LEU A 154 8.45 -16.72 0.21
N TYR A 155 8.68 -17.69 1.09
CA TYR A 155 9.98 -18.29 1.36
C TYR A 155 9.89 -19.82 1.32
N PRO A 156 9.69 -20.41 0.13
CA PRO A 156 9.42 -21.84 -0.03
C PRO A 156 10.60 -22.77 0.30
N TYR A 157 11.78 -22.24 0.64
CA TYR A 157 13.01 -23.02 0.86
C TYR A 157 13.60 -22.80 2.27
N ARG A 158 12.84 -23.15 3.31
CA ARG A 158 13.35 -23.30 4.68
C ARG A 158 13.50 -24.77 5.05
#